data_AF-A0A2J8TQ50-F1
#
_entry.id   AF-A0A2J8TQ50-F1
#
_cell.length_a   1.000
_cell.length_b   1.000
_cell.length_c   1.000
_cell.angle_alpha   90.00
_cell.angle_beta   90.00
_cell.angle_gamma   90.00
#
_symmetry.space_group_name_H-M   'P 1'
#
loop_
_entity.id
_entity.type
_entity.pdbx_description
1 polymer ?
#
loop_
_entity_poly.entity_id
_entity_poly.type
_entity_poly.pdbx_seq_one_letter_code
_entity_poly.pdbx_strand_id
1 'polypeptide(L)'
;MELKLMMEKLGAPQTHLGLKSMIKEVDEDFDGKLSFREFLLIFHKAAAGELQEDSGLMALAKLSEIDVALEGVKGAKNFFE
;
A
#
# COMPACT_ATOMS: atom_id res chain seq x y z
N MET A 1 -14.75 2.56 4.11
CA MET A 1 -13.55 1.72 3.98
C MET A 1 -12.35 2.54 4.42
N GLU A 2 -11.48 1.96 5.23
CA GLU A 2 -10.31 2.66 5.80
C GLU A 2 -9.30 3.07 4.72
N LEU A 3 -9.03 2.17 3.75
CA LEU A 3 -8.17 2.46 2.60
C LEU A 3 -8.65 3.69 1.79
N LYS A 4 -9.96 3.85 1.61
CA LYS A 4 -10.54 5.02 0.92
C LYS A 4 -10.14 6.32 1.64
N LEU A 5 -10.37 6.38 2.94
CA LEU A 5 -10.08 7.57 3.76
C LEU A 5 -8.57 7.85 3.81
N MET A 6 -7.74 6.81 3.85
CA MET A 6 -6.29 6.94 3.78
C MET A 6 -5.85 7.58 2.46
N MET A 7 -6.33 7.07 1.32
CA MET A 7 -5.98 7.63 0.00
C MET A 7 -6.47 9.07 -0.19
N GLU A 8 -7.63 9.42 0.36
CA GLU A 8 -8.13 10.81 0.39
C GLU A 8 -7.22 11.72 1.23
N LYS A 9 -6.76 11.26 2.40
CA LYS A 9 -5.85 12.02 3.27
C LYS A 9 -4.45 12.18 2.68
N LEU A 10 -3.97 11.19 1.92
CA LEU A 10 -2.71 11.25 1.18
C LEU A 10 -2.80 12.15 -0.07
N GLY A 11 -3.98 12.69 -0.42
CA GLY A 11 -4.17 13.54 -1.59
C GLY A 11 -4.23 12.79 -2.92
N ALA A 12 -4.37 11.46 -2.89
CA ALA A 12 -4.45 10.59 -4.06
C ALA A 12 -5.74 9.75 -4.06
N PRO A 13 -6.93 10.39 -4.09
CA PRO A 13 -8.20 9.67 -4.02
C PRO A 13 -8.34 8.65 -5.16
N GLN A 14 -8.90 7.50 -4.84
CA GLN A 14 -9.07 6.39 -5.78
C GLN A 14 -10.55 6.10 -6.02
N THR A 15 -10.88 5.55 -7.19
CA THR A 15 -12.24 5.07 -7.47
C THR A 15 -12.55 3.81 -6.66
N HIS A 16 -13.84 3.47 -6.52
CA HIS A 16 -14.26 2.24 -5.85
C HIS A 16 -13.64 0.98 -6.47
N LEU A 17 -13.55 0.93 -7.80
CA LEU A 17 -12.92 -0.18 -8.51
C LEU A 17 -11.40 -0.18 -8.31
N GLY A 18 -10.77 0.98 -8.32
CA GLY A 18 -9.34 1.11 -8.03
C GLY A 18 -8.98 0.60 -6.64
N LEU A 19 -9.74 0.99 -5.62
CA LEU A 19 -9.56 0.50 -4.24
C LEU A 19 -9.71 -1.02 -4.12
N LYS A 20 -10.70 -1.60 -4.82
CA LYS A 20 -10.86 -3.06 -4.86
C LYS A 20 -9.69 -3.76 -5.54
N SER A 21 -9.19 -3.20 -6.65
CA SER A 21 -8.01 -3.75 -7.35
C SER A 21 -6.76 -3.66 -6.48
N MET A 22 -6.56 -2.54 -5.77
CA MET A 22 -5.44 -2.36 -4.84
C MET A 22 -5.44 -3.42 -3.74
N ILE A 23 -6.59 -3.70 -3.13
CA ILE A 23 -6.71 -4.76 -2.10
C ILE A 23 -6.37 -6.12 -2.74
N LYS A 24 -7.03 -6.45 -3.86
CA LYS A 24 -6.86 -7.74 -4.53
C LYS A 24 -5.42 -8.06 -4.93
N GLU A 25 -4.59 -7.05 -5.19
CA GLU A 25 -3.19 -7.24 -5.59
C GLU A 25 -2.29 -7.75 -4.45
N VAL A 26 -2.67 -7.50 -3.20
CA VAL A 26 -1.90 -7.89 -2.00
C VAL A 26 -2.67 -8.78 -1.02
N ASP A 27 -3.96 -9.01 -1.26
CA ASP A 27 -4.85 -9.92 -0.52
C ASP A 27 -4.45 -11.38 -0.78
N GLU A 28 -3.57 -11.91 0.08
CA GLU A 28 -3.02 -13.27 -0.06
C GLU A 28 -3.91 -14.33 0.58
N ASP A 29 -4.76 -13.93 1.55
CA ASP A 29 -5.69 -14.85 2.23
C ASP A 29 -7.12 -14.82 1.67
N PHE A 30 -7.40 -13.92 0.72
CA PHE A 30 -8.65 -13.76 -0.01
C PHE A 30 -9.85 -13.37 0.88
N ASP A 31 -9.61 -12.67 1.99
CA ASP A 31 -10.68 -12.18 2.87
C ASP A 31 -11.32 -10.86 2.38
N GLY A 32 -10.75 -10.26 1.32
CA GLY A 32 -11.22 -9.02 0.71
C GLY A 32 -10.94 -7.77 1.54
N LYS A 33 -10.06 -7.86 2.53
CA LYS A 33 -9.59 -6.77 3.38
C LYS A 33 -8.07 -6.66 3.25
N LEU A 34 -7.50 -5.75 4.03
CA LEU A 34 -6.06 -5.53 4.05
C LEU A 34 -5.57 -5.73 5.49
N SER A 35 -4.97 -6.88 5.75
CA SER A 35 -4.27 -7.12 7.01
C SER A 35 -3.00 -6.26 7.09
N PHE A 36 -2.45 -6.11 8.29
CA PHE A 36 -1.20 -5.38 8.47
C PHE A 36 -0.03 -6.01 7.68
N ARG A 37 0.01 -7.33 7.57
CA ARG A 37 1.04 -8.03 6.79
C ARG A 37 0.93 -7.70 5.30
N GLU A 38 -0.29 -7.68 4.75
CA GLU A 38 -0.55 -7.36 3.34
C GLU A 38 -0.34 -5.87 3.06
N PHE A 39 -0.61 -5.01 4.03
CA PHE A 39 -0.24 -3.60 3.95
C PHE A 39 1.28 -3.42 3.80
N LEU A 40 2.09 -4.16 4.58
CA LEU A 40 3.55 -4.16 4.42
C LEU A 40 4.00 -4.75 3.07
N LEU A 41 3.23 -5.69 2.50
CA LEU A 41 3.50 -6.26 1.18
C LEU A 41 3.45 -5.20 0.07
N ILE A 42 2.63 -4.16 0.21
CA ILE A 42 2.59 -3.02 -0.74
C ILE A 42 3.98 -2.39 -0.86
N PHE A 43 4.62 -2.09 0.27
CA PHE A 43 5.95 -1.47 0.28
C PHE A 43 7.04 -2.42 -0.19
N HIS A 44 6.90 -3.72 0.13
CA HIS A 44 7.80 -4.73 -0.40
C HIS A 44 7.76 -4.79 -1.92
N LYS A 45 6.56 -4.83 -2.51
CA LYS A 45 6.36 -4.81 -3.96
C LYS A 45 6.87 -3.52 -4.60
N ALA A 46 6.66 -2.38 -3.94
CA ALA A 46 7.19 -1.10 -4.40
C ALA A 46 8.72 -1.12 -4.48
N ALA A 47 9.39 -1.58 -3.41
CA ALA A 47 10.85 -1.70 -3.33
C ALA A 47 11.42 -2.72 -4.32
N ALA A 48 10.66 -3.79 -4.61
CA ALA A 48 11.02 -4.80 -5.61
C ALA A 48 10.76 -4.36 -7.06
N GLY A 49 10.13 -3.20 -7.28
CA GLY A 49 9.74 -2.73 -8.62
C GLY A 49 8.62 -3.55 -9.26
N GLU A 50 7.81 -4.24 -8.44
CA GLU A 50 6.72 -5.11 -8.90
C GLU A 50 5.40 -4.36 -9.09
N LEU A 51 5.28 -3.13 -8.56
CA LEU A 51 4.08 -2.32 -8.73
C LEU A 51 4.11 -1.60 -10.08
N GLN A 52 2.98 -1.59 -10.77
CA GLN A 52 2.82 -0.81 -11.99
C GLN A 52 3.03 0.68 -11.71
N GLU A 53 3.78 1.34 -12.60
CA GLU A 53 3.94 2.80 -12.59
C GLU A 53 2.57 3.48 -12.65
N ASP A 54 2.38 4.52 -11.83
CA ASP A 54 1.12 5.26 -11.64
C ASP A 54 -0.08 4.46 -11.10
N SER A 55 0.13 3.23 -10.60
CA SER A 55 -0.92 2.50 -9.88
C SER A 55 -1.27 3.14 -8.53
N GLY A 56 -2.46 2.82 -8.01
CA GLY A 56 -2.89 3.28 -6.68
C GLY A 56 -1.98 2.79 -5.55
N LEU A 57 -1.42 1.58 -5.66
CA LEU A 57 -0.44 1.06 -4.70
C LEU A 57 0.90 1.78 -4.80
N MET A 58 1.36 2.12 -6.01
CA MET A 58 2.56 2.93 -6.20
C MET A 58 2.38 4.34 -5.64
N ALA A 59 1.20 4.95 -5.83
CA ALA A 59 0.87 6.24 -5.23
C ALA A 59 0.90 6.17 -3.70
N LEU A 60 0.33 5.13 -3.10
CA LEU A 60 0.38 4.90 -1.65
C LEU A 60 1.83 4.79 -1.16
N ALA A 61 2.67 3.98 -1.82
CA ALA A 61 4.07 3.81 -1.45
C ALA A 61 4.89 5.11 -1.58
N LYS A 62 4.68 5.90 -2.64
CA LYS A 62 5.39 7.17 -2.88
C LYS A 62 4.95 8.29 -1.93
N LEU A 63 3.68 8.33 -1.55
CA LEU A 63 3.11 9.38 -0.70
C LEU A 63 3.22 9.07 0.79
N SER A 64 3.57 7.84 1.15
CA SER A 64 4.00 7.54 2.51
C SER A 64 5.33 8.26 2.79
N GLU A 65 5.50 8.79 4.00
CA GLU A 65 6.76 9.41 4.43
C GLU A 65 7.87 8.37 4.70
N ILE A 66 7.65 7.11 4.33
CA ILE A 66 8.53 6.00 4.64
C ILE A 66 9.42 5.70 3.44
N ASP A 67 10.71 6.01 3.58
CA ASP A 67 11.70 5.54 2.63
C ASP A 67 12.08 4.08 2.92
N VAL A 68 11.29 3.16 2.38
CA VAL A 68 11.55 1.72 2.51
C VAL A 68 12.81 1.25 1.79
N ALA A 69 13.38 2.04 0.87
CA ALA A 69 14.65 1.72 0.24
C ALA A 69 15.83 1.96 1.19
N LEU A 70 15.71 2.96 2.07
CA LEU A 70 16.69 3.24 3.13
C LEU A 70 16.48 2.38 4.38
N GLU A 71 15.25 2.29 4.89
CA GLU A 71 14.95 1.65 6.18
C GLU A 71 14.69 0.13 6.08
N GLY A 72 14.31 -0.35 4.89
CA GLY A 72 13.82 -1.70 4.68
C GLY A 72 12.44 -1.96 5.31
N VAL A 73 11.65 -2.85 4.70
CA VAL A 73 10.26 -3.13 5.11
C VAL A 73 10.14 -3.56 6.58
N LYS A 74 11.13 -4.30 7.10
CA LYS A 74 11.15 -4.72 8.51
C LYS A 74 11.45 -3.57 9.48
N GLY A 75 12.28 -2.60 9.09
CA GLY A 75 12.54 -1.39 9.89
C GLY A 75 11.33 -0.47 9.89
N ALA A 76 10.76 -0.26 8.70
CA ALA A 76 9.55 0.53 8.50
C ALA A 76 8.32 0.02 9.26
N LYS A 77 8.24 -1.29 9.53
CA LYS A 77 7.16 -1.87 10.35
C LYS A 77 6.97 -1.11 11.68
N ASN A 78 8.05 -0.73 12.35
CA ASN A 78 8.01 -0.07 13.66
C ASN A 78 7.49 1.37 13.60
N PHE A 79 7.34 1.96 12.40
CA PHE A 79 6.75 3.29 12.23
C PHE A 79 5.22 3.27 12.35
N PHE A 80 4.61 2.09 12.21
CA PHE A 80 3.17 1.91 12.22
C PHE A 80 2.62 1.32 13.54
N GLU A 81 3.48 1.03 14.51
CA GLU A 81 3.14 0.64 15.90
C GLU A 81 3.14 1.87 16.82
#